data_AF-A0A972PU73-F1
#
_entry.id   AF-A0A972PU73-F1
#
_cell.length_a   1.000
_cell.length_b   1.000
_cell.length_c   1.000
_cell.angle_alpha   90.00
_cell.angle_beta   90.00
_cell.angle_gamma   90.00
#
_symmetry.space_group_name_H-M   'P 1'
#
loop_
_entity.id
_entity.type
_entity.pdbx_description
1 polymer ?
#
loop_
_entity_poly.entity_id
_entity_poly.type
_entity_poly.pdbx_seq_one_letter_code
_entity_poly.pdbx_strand_id
1 'polypeptide(L)'
;MENWVEVGKKLEEHLRPATFPLGIRFLAEGEAAPERARRPIDESGCPIAICQAFSISRRRGLTLYFDREQSSCPLASAALGWGQGGEEALMASFLQVMNYARDEETARKKSGGMAKLEAGRYPALVIFPLTRARVEPHLAMVYGTPAQVMRLVQATSRWTGERVQAAFGGIGGSCNEGLIGTFLADMPRAALPGNGDRVFAATQDDEMIFAFPASWAERVLEGLEATASRGVRYPVPTFMDYHLPFVDLVAKFGQGAGD
;
A
#
# COMPACT_ATOMS: atom_id res chain seq x y z
N MET A 1 -6.12 8.68 -22.95
CA MET A 1 -5.00 8.66 -22.00
C MET A 1 -5.46 9.35 -20.74
N GLU A 2 -5.60 8.59 -19.65
CA GLU A 2 -5.98 9.14 -18.36
C GLU A 2 -4.91 10.14 -17.89
N ASN A 3 -5.35 11.30 -17.41
CA ASN A 3 -4.44 12.22 -16.75
C ASN A 3 -4.16 11.67 -15.34
N TRP A 4 -3.08 10.91 -15.18
CA TRP A 4 -2.70 10.31 -13.89
C TRP A 4 -2.50 11.33 -12.76
N VAL A 5 -2.16 12.59 -13.10
CA VAL A 5 -2.15 13.70 -12.14
C VAL A 5 -3.56 13.96 -11.60
N GLU A 6 -4.57 13.93 -12.46
CA GLU A 6 -5.97 14.10 -12.08
C GLU A 6 -6.47 12.91 -11.25
N VAL A 7 -6.09 11.68 -11.61
CA VAL A 7 -6.38 10.48 -10.81
C VAL A 7 -5.82 10.65 -9.39
N GLY A 8 -4.56 11.08 -9.26
CA GLY A 8 -3.95 11.36 -7.97
C GLY A 8 -4.71 12.41 -7.16
N LYS A 9 -5.13 13.52 -7.79
CA LYS A 9 -5.88 14.59 -7.12
C LYS A 9 -7.24 14.10 -6.62
N LYS A 10 -8.00 13.38 -7.44
CA LYS A 10 -9.30 12.83 -7.04
C LYS A 10 -9.19 11.82 -5.90
N LEU A 11 -8.14 11.00 -5.89
CA LEU A 11 -7.84 10.12 -4.75
C LEU A 11 -7.57 10.95 -3.48
N GLU A 12 -6.78 12.03 -3.58
CA GLU A 12 -6.52 12.92 -2.46
C GLU A 12 -7.79 13.64 -1.95
N GLU A 13 -8.67 14.07 -2.85
CA GLU A 13 -9.94 14.73 -2.51
C GLU A 13 -10.90 13.80 -1.76
N HIS A 14 -11.08 12.57 -2.27
CA HIS A 14 -12.03 11.61 -1.68
C HIS A 14 -11.51 10.93 -0.42
N LEU A 15 -10.21 10.65 -0.35
CA LEU A 15 -9.64 9.86 0.73
C LEU A 15 -8.91 10.72 1.75
N ARG A 16 -8.39 11.88 1.39
CA ARG A 16 -7.55 12.74 2.25
C ARG A 16 -6.40 11.97 2.91
N PRO A 17 -5.60 11.19 2.15
CA PRO A 17 -4.52 10.40 2.71
C PRO A 17 -3.46 11.33 3.31
N ALA A 18 -2.76 10.88 4.35
CA ALA A 18 -1.70 11.67 4.99
C ALA A 18 -0.45 11.85 4.08
N THR A 19 -0.35 11.07 3.01
CA THR A 19 0.80 11.02 2.09
C THR A 19 0.32 10.80 0.65
N PHE A 20 1.16 11.13 -0.33
CA PHE A 20 0.79 11.03 -1.74
C PHE A 20 0.40 9.59 -2.15
N PRO A 21 -0.73 9.39 -2.85
CA PRO A 21 -0.96 8.18 -3.63
C PRO A 21 0.19 7.93 -4.59
N LEU A 22 0.66 6.69 -4.68
CA LEU A 22 1.80 6.30 -5.51
C LEU A 22 1.34 5.66 -6.81
N GLY A 23 2.02 5.99 -7.91
CA GLY A 23 2.06 5.22 -9.13
C GLY A 23 3.36 4.42 -9.18
N ILE A 24 3.27 3.18 -9.66
CA ILE A 24 4.43 2.29 -9.79
C ILE A 24 4.45 1.72 -11.20
N ARG A 25 5.60 1.86 -11.88
CA ARG A 25 5.84 1.32 -13.21
C ARG A 25 7.07 0.41 -13.20
N PHE A 26 6.88 -0.88 -13.46
CA PHE A 26 7.96 -1.76 -13.88
C PHE A 26 8.51 -1.34 -15.24
N LEU A 27 9.83 -1.31 -15.39
CA LEU A 27 10.53 -0.97 -16.63
C LEU A 27 11.03 -2.24 -17.30
N ALA A 28 10.74 -2.42 -18.58
CA ALA A 28 11.32 -3.49 -19.38
C ALA A 28 12.79 -3.19 -19.73
N GLU A 29 13.52 -4.19 -20.20
CA GLU A 29 14.89 -3.98 -20.68
C GLU A 29 14.93 -2.95 -21.82
N GLY A 30 15.84 -1.98 -21.71
CA GLY A 30 15.97 -0.87 -22.66
C GLY A 30 14.96 0.27 -22.47
N GLU A 31 13.99 0.14 -21.57
CA GLU A 31 13.04 1.22 -21.26
C GLU A 31 13.68 2.28 -20.36
N ALA A 32 13.66 3.54 -20.81
CA ALA A 32 14.22 4.65 -20.05
C ALA A 32 13.31 5.06 -18.88
N ALA A 33 13.93 5.38 -17.74
CA ALA A 33 13.25 6.03 -16.63
C ALA A 33 12.79 7.45 -17.02
N PRO A 34 11.69 7.97 -16.45
CA PRO A 34 11.25 9.34 -16.71
C PRO A 34 12.29 10.35 -16.20
N GLU A 35 12.33 11.53 -16.83
CA GLU A 35 13.24 12.59 -16.43
C GLU A 35 13.13 12.92 -14.93
N ARG A 36 14.28 13.15 -14.29
CA ARG A 36 14.41 13.48 -12.86
C ARG A 36 14.04 12.35 -11.90
N ALA A 37 13.91 11.11 -12.37
CA ALA A 37 13.88 9.95 -11.49
C ALA A 37 15.21 9.86 -10.73
N ARG A 38 15.14 9.89 -9.40
CA ARG A 38 16.30 9.87 -8.51
C ARG A 38 16.64 8.44 -8.12
N ARG A 39 17.92 8.14 -7.96
CA ARG A 39 18.37 6.87 -7.36
C ARG A 39 18.59 7.12 -5.88
N PRO A 40 17.89 6.43 -4.96
CA PRO A 40 18.10 6.62 -3.53
C PRO A 40 19.56 6.47 -3.06
N ILE A 41 20.33 5.55 -3.65
CA ILE A 41 21.73 5.29 -3.27
C ILE A 41 22.62 6.52 -3.45
N ASP A 42 22.32 7.38 -4.43
CA ASP A 42 23.11 8.57 -4.73
C ASP A 42 22.98 9.61 -3.59
N GLU A 43 21.87 9.57 -2.84
CA GLU A 43 21.62 10.45 -1.69
C GLU A 43 21.96 9.77 -0.34
N SER A 44 21.67 8.48 -0.17
CA SER A 44 21.89 7.76 1.08
C SER A 44 23.32 7.21 1.24
N GLY A 45 24.06 7.02 0.14
CA GLY A 45 25.36 6.34 0.13
C GLY A 45 25.28 4.82 0.35
N CYS A 46 24.07 4.24 0.47
CA CYS A 46 23.87 2.81 0.66
C CYS A 46 22.53 2.32 0.07
N PRO A 47 22.43 1.05 -0.34
CA PRO A 47 21.17 0.49 -0.82
C PRO A 47 20.11 0.44 0.29
N ILE A 48 18.85 0.63 -0.09
CA ILE A 48 17.70 0.71 0.83
C ILE A 48 16.70 -0.41 0.54
N ALA A 49 15.77 -0.66 1.46
CA ALA A 49 14.64 -1.54 1.18
C ALA A 49 13.61 -0.81 0.30
N ILE A 50 12.91 -1.53 -0.58
CA ILE A 50 11.89 -0.93 -1.46
C ILE A 50 10.74 -0.26 -0.67
N CYS A 51 10.40 -0.76 0.52
CA CYS A 51 9.43 -0.11 1.41
C CYS A 51 9.89 1.31 1.80
N GLN A 52 11.20 1.51 2.00
CA GLN A 52 11.77 2.84 2.24
C GLN A 52 11.64 3.72 1.01
N ALA A 53 11.82 3.17 -0.21
CA ALA A 53 11.59 3.89 -1.45
C ALA A 53 10.12 4.34 -1.59
N PHE A 54 9.14 3.48 -1.25
CA PHE A 54 7.73 3.89 -1.18
C PHE A 54 7.52 5.04 -0.21
N SER A 55 8.07 4.95 1.00
CA SER A 55 7.96 6.00 2.02
C SER A 55 8.62 7.33 1.59
N ILE A 56 9.80 7.28 0.97
CA ILE A 56 10.45 8.46 0.40
C ILE A 56 9.56 9.10 -0.66
N SER A 57 9.05 8.32 -1.61
CA SER A 57 8.19 8.84 -2.68
C SER A 57 6.90 9.46 -2.13
N ARG A 58 6.17 8.73 -1.25
CA ARG A 58 4.86 9.20 -0.77
C ARG A 58 4.94 10.34 0.23
N ARG A 59 6.03 10.48 0.98
CA ARG A 59 6.19 11.54 2.00
C ARG A 59 6.91 12.77 1.47
N ARG A 60 7.90 12.58 0.60
CA ARG A 60 8.71 13.70 0.05
C ARG A 60 8.26 14.12 -1.34
N GLY A 61 7.39 13.35 -1.99
CA GLY A 61 6.88 13.65 -3.32
C GLY A 61 7.94 13.47 -4.42
N LEU A 62 8.89 12.56 -4.23
CA LEU A 62 10.00 12.31 -5.15
C LEU A 62 9.68 11.16 -6.12
N THR A 63 10.04 11.32 -7.39
CA THR A 63 10.08 10.21 -8.36
C THR A 63 11.39 9.47 -8.21
N LEU A 64 11.33 8.16 -8.00
CA LEU A 64 12.48 7.31 -7.73
C LEU A 64 12.62 6.24 -8.82
N TYR A 65 13.85 6.04 -9.28
CA TYR A 65 14.27 4.87 -10.03
C TYR A 65 14.85 3.84 -9.06
N PHE A 66 14.40 2.59 -9.17
CA PHE A 66 14.76 1.53 -8.25
C PHE A 66 15.10 0.24 -9.02
N ASP A 67 16.36 -0.20 -8.93
CA ASP A 67 16.89 -1.40 -9.56
C ASP A 67 17.49 -2.34 -8.50
N ARG A 68 18.13 -3.42 -8.96
CA ARG A 68 18.81 -4.38 -8.07
C ARG A 68 19.92 -3.73 -7.23
N GLU A 69 20.66 -2.75 -7.76
CA GLU A 69 21.72 -2.05 -7.00
C GLU A 69 21.13 -1.20 -5.86
N GLN A 70 19.91 -0.67 -6.03
CA GLN A 70 19.24 0.08 -4.98
C GLN A 70 18.73 -0.79 -3.83
N SER A 71 18.51 -2.09 -4.06
CA SER A 71 17.79 -2.96 -3.12
C SER A 71 18.72 -3.66 -2.13
N SER A 72 18.59 -3.32 -0.84
CA SER A 72 19.24 -4.05 0.27
C SER A 72 18.38 -5.17 0.86
N CYS A 73 17.13 -5.32 0.41
CA CYS A 73 16.20 -6.29 0.96
C CYS A 73 16.15 -7.57 0.10
N PRO A 74 16.69 -8.72 0.58
CA PRO A 74 16.73 -9.94 -0.21
C PRO A 74 15.32 -10.48 -0.53
N LEU A 75 14.35 -10.30 0.37
CA LEU A 75 12.94 -10.64 0.13
C LEU A 75 12.39 -9.93 -1.11
N ALA A 76 12.55 -8.61 -1.15
CA ALA A 76 12.03 -7.79 -2.24
C ALA A 76 12.75 -8.13 -3.54
N SER A 77 14.08 -8.27 -3.51
CA SER A 77 14.86 -8.64 -4.70
C SER A 77 14.48 -10.01 -5.26
N ALA A 78 14.22 -11.01 -4.40
CA ALA A 78 13.74 -12.31 -4.83
C ALA A 78 12.36 -12.22 -5.49
N ALA A 79 11.45 -11.49 -4.85
CA ALA A 79 10.08 -11.33 -5.33
C ALA A 79 10.01 -10.54 -6.65
N LEU A 80 10.91 -9.57 -6.86
CA LEU A 80 11.03 -8.80 -8.09
C LEU A 80 11.74 -9.57 -9.23
N GLY A 81 12.17 -10.81 -9.00
CA GLY A 81 12.89 -11.59 -10.01
C GLY A 81 14.33 -11.10 -10.24
N TRP A 82 14.90 -10.35 -9.29
CA TRP A 82 16.27 -9.87 -9.36
C TRP A 82 17.26 -10.81 -8.67
N GLY A 83 16.78 -11.92 -8.08
CA GLY A 83 17.57 -12.89 -7.34
C GLY A 83 18.72 -13.51 -8.13
N GLN A 84 19.74 -13.99 -7.43
CA GLN A 84 20.88 -14.75 -7.95
C GLN A 84 20.81 -16.24 -7.54
N GLY A 85 19.75 -16.66 -6.84
CA GLY A 85 19.54 -18.02 -6.38
C GLY A 85 19.70 -18.16 -4.86
N GLY A 86 18.95 -19.08 -4.26
CA GLY A 86 19.00 -19.37 -2.82
C GLY A 86 18.16 -18.44 -1.94
N GLU A 87 17.50 -17.41 -2.49
CA GLU A 87 16.72 -16.46 -1.70
C GLU A 87 15.51 -17.11 -1.01
N GLU A 88 14.94 -18.16 -1.58
CA GLU A 88 13.85 -18.90 -0.94
C GLU A 88 14.31 -19.63 0.31
N ALA A 89 15.52 -20.22 0.28
CA ALA A 89 16.13 -20.85 1.44
C ALA A 89 16.53 -19.81 2.49
N LEU A 90 17.09 -18.66 2.05
CA LEU A 90 17.39 -17.53 2.93
C LEU A 90 16.11 -17.00 3.60
N MET A 91 15.00 -16.92 2.86
CA MET A 91 13.70 -16.51 3.40
C MET A 91 13.15 -17.52 4.39
N ALA A 92 13.17 -18.81 4.07
CA ALA A 92 12.76 -19.85 5.02
C ALA A 92 13.60 -19.78 6.31
N SER A 93 14.92 -19.64 6.20
CA SER A 93 15.81 -19.47 7.35
C SER A 93 15.48 -18.21 8.15
N PHE A 94 15.27 -17.07 7.49
CA PHE A 94 14.85 -15.82 8.14
C PHE A 94 13.54 -15.97 8.91
N LEU A 95 12.54 -16.64 8.30
CA LEU A 95 11.24 -16.89 8.93
C LEU A 95 11.37 -17.74 10.20
N GLN A 96 12.29 -18.71 10.23
CA GLN A 96 12.56 -19.51 11.44
C GLN A 96 13.32 -18.71 12.50
N VAL A 97 14.42 -18.04 12.11
CA VAL A 97 15.28 -17.29 13.04
C VAL A 97 14.49 -16.17 13.73
N MET A 98 13.62 -15.49 12.99
CA MET A 98 12.75 -14.43 13.53
C MET A 98 11.43 -14.97 14.11
N ASN A 99 11.27 -16.29 14.19
CA ASN A 99 10.12 -16.97 14.76
C ASN A 99 8.76 -16.62 14.10
N TYR A 100 8.78 -16.25 12.83
CA TYR A 100 7.58 -16.14 11.99
C TYR A 100 7.07 -17.50 11.52
N ALA A 101 7.90 -18.54 11.57
CA ALA A 101 7.54 -19.92 11.29
C ALA A 101 7.98 -20.82 12.45
N ARG A 102 7.07 -21.71 12.88
CA ARG A 102 7.30 -22.63 14.00
C ARG A 102 8.38 -23.68 13.70
N ASP A 103 8.45 -24.11 12.45
CA ASP A 103 9.28 -25.20 11.96
C ASP A 103 9.67 -24.96 10.50
N GLU A 104 10.55 -25.82 9.99
CA GLU A 104 11.11 -25.69 8.63
C GLU A 104 10.05 -25.90 7.54
N GLU A 105 9.11 -26.81 7.78
CA GLU A 105 8.00 -27.07 6.86
C GLU A 105 7.13 -25.82 6.70
N THR A 106 6.73 -25.21 7.82
CA THR A 106 5.96 -23.96 7.83
C THR A 106 6.74 -22.83 7.17
N ALA A 107 8.05 -22.75 7.41
CA ALA A 107 8.91 -21.73 6.81
C ALA A 107 8.98 -21.85 5.28
N ARG A 108 9.20 -23.07 4.77
CA ARG A 108 9.21 -23.35 3.33
C ARG A 108 7.84 -23.09 2.68
N LYS A 109 6.75 -23.49 3.34
CA LYS A 109 5.40 -23.23 2.83
C LYS A 109 5.13 -21.73 2.73
N LYS A 110 5.55 -20.95 3.74
CA LYS A 110 5.39 -19.48 3.74
C LYS A 110 6.26 -18.82 2.66
N SER A 111 7.54 -19.18 2.55
CA SER A 111 8.43 -18.59 1.54
C SER A 111 8.03 -18.96 0.11
N GLY A 112 7.58 -20.20 -0.12
CA GLY A 112 7.09 -20.67 -1.41
C GLY A 112 5.75 -20.06 -1.83
N GLY A 113 4.92 -19.63 -0.88
CA GLY A 113 3.63 -18.98 -1.15
C GLY A 113 3.70 -17.49 -1.50
N MET A 114 4.88 -16.87 -1.43
CA MET A 114 5.07 -15.47 -1.77
C MET A 114 5.00 -15.25 -3.29
N ALA A 115 4.41 -14.12 -3.69
CA ALA A 115 4.33 -13.76 -5.10
C ALA A 115 5.72 -13.43 -5.67
N LYS A 116 6.02 -13.88 -6.89
CA LYS A 116 7.33 -13.68 -7.54
C LYS A 116 7.13 -13.32 -9.01
N LEU A 117 7.85 -12.31 -9.48
CA LEU A 117 7.95 -11.97 -10.89
C LEU A 117 8.91 -12.94 -11.60
N GLU A 118 8.71 -13.08 -12.90
CA GLU A 118 9.64 -13.80 -13.77
C GLU A 118 11.04 -13.15 -13.72
N ALA A 119 12.06 -13.98 -13.57
CA ALA A 119 13.43 -13.52 -13.41
C ALA A 119 13.88 -12.68 -14.63
N GLY A 120 14.50 -11.54 -14.36
CA GLY A 120 15.05 -10.65 -15.39
C GLY A 120 14.02 -9.88 -16.25
N ARG A 121 12.72 -10.16 -16.13
CA ARG A 121 11.68 -9.52 -16.98
C ARG A 121 11.61 -8.01 -16.81
N TYR A 122 11.78 -7.53 -15.59
CA TYR A 122 11.77 -6.10 -15.27
C TYR A 122 13.02 -5.74 -14.48
N PRO A 123 14.11 -5.25 -15.10
CA PRO A 123 15.36 -4.95 -14.39
C PRO A 123 15.24 -3.79 -13.38
N ALA A 124 14.21 -2.95 -13.51
CA ALA A 124 13.99 -1.81 -12.65
C ALA A 124 12.50 -1.46 -12.54
N LEU A 125 12.18 -0.56 -11.61
CA LEU A 125 10.87 0.07 -11.50
C LEU A 125 11.00 1.55 -11.13
N VAL A 126 9.95 2.31 -11.42
CA VAL A 126 9.82 3.72 -11.08
C VAL A 126 8.66 3.87 -10.11
N ILE A 127 8.91 4.57 -9.00
CA ILE A 127 7.94 4.90 -7.97
C ILE A 127 7.75 6.41 -7.99
N PHE A 128 6.50 6.89 -8.05
CA PHE A 128 6.24 8.32 -8.12
C PHE A 128 4.89 8.69 -7.47
N PRO A 129 4.72 9.93 -6.98
CA PRO A 129 3.40 10.44 -6.63
C PRO A 129 2.50 10.52 -7.86
N LEU A 130 1.28 9.98 -7.79
CA LEU A 130 0.32 10.07 -8.91
C LEU A 130 0.03 11.52 -9.29
N THR A 131 -0.07 12.43 -8.32
CA THR A 131 -0.23 13.88 -8.54
C THR A 131 0.93 14.56 -9.27
N ARG A 132 2.03 13.82 -9.52
CA ARG A 132 3.23 14.28 -10.25
C ARG A 132 3.61 13.30 -11.36
N ALA A 133 2.68 12.45 -11.79
CA ALA A 133 2.93 11.42 -12.79
C ALA A 133 3.46 12.02 -14.10
N ARG A 134 4.56 11.43 -14.59
CA ARG A 134 5.18 11.73 -15.89
C ARG A 134 5.19 10.53 -16.83
N VAL A 135 4.75 9.39 -16.32
CA VAL A 135 4.69 8.10 -17.02
C VAL A 135 3.45 7.36 -16.53
N GLU A 136 2.89 6.53 -17.38
CA GLU A 136 1.76 5.67 -17.03
C GLU A 136 2.20 4.56 -16.05
N PRO A 137 1.60 4.47 -14.85
CA PRO A 137 1.86 3.39 -13.92
C PRO A 137 1.29 2.07 -14.45
N HIS A 138 1.87 0.97 -13.99
CA HIS A 138 1.22 -0.34 -14.06
C HIS A 138 0.17 -0.49 -12.95
N LEU A 139 0.42 0.10 -11.78
CA LEU A 139 -0.54 0.12 -10.68
C LEU A 139 -0.41 1.36 -9.81
N ALA A 140 -1.50 1.65 -9.10
CA ALA A 140 -1.57 2.65 -8.05
C ALA A 140 -1.51 1.97 -6.66
N MET A 141 -0.89 2.65 -5.69
CA MET A 141 -0.79 2.20 -4.31
C MET A 141 -1.08 3.37 -3.36
N VAL A 142 -2.02 3.17 -2.45
CA VAL A 142 -2.43 4.15 -1.44
C VAL A 142 -2.11 3.61 -0.05
N TYR A 143 -1.40 4.39 0.74
CA TYR A 143 -1.30 4.19 2.18
C TYR A 143 -2.35 5.06 2.86
N GLY A 144 -3.16 4.46 3.71
CA GLY A 144 -4.21 5.17 4.43
C GLY A 144 -4.72 4.38 5.62
N THR A 145 -5.52 5.04 6.45
CA THR A 145 -6.19 4.42 7.60
C THR A 145 -7.13 3.29 7.17
N PRO A 146 -7.46 2.34 8.07
CA PRO A 146 -8.48 1.33 7.78
C PRO A 146 -9.79 1.91 7.23
N ALA A 147 -10.20 3.08 7.69
CA ALA A 147 -11.38 3.78 7.17
C ALA A 147 -11.20 4.27 5.72
N GLN A 148 -10.01 4.76 5.36
CA GLN A 148 -9.69 5.16 3.97
C GLN A 148 -9.59 3.94 3.05
N VAL A 149 -8.96 2.85 3.52
CA VAL A 149 -8.89 1.58 2.77
C VAL A 149 -10.29 0.98 2.59
N MET A 150 -11.17 1.06 3.60
CA MET A 150 -12.57 0.66 3.49
C MET A 150 -13.28 1.40 2.35
N ARG A 151 -13.02 2.70 2.16
CA ARG A 151 -13.61 3.48 1.05
C ARG A 151 -13.18 2.94 -0.31
N LEU A 152 -11.91 2.57 -0.47
CA LEU A 152 -11.39 1.94 -1.69
C LEU A 152 -11.97 0.53 -1.90
N VAL A 153 -12.14 -0.25 -0.84
CA VAL A 153 -12.83 -1.54 -0.88
C VAL A 153 -14.27 -1.38 -1.35
N GLN A 154 -15.03 -0.42 -0.80
CA GLN A 154 -16.41 -0.14 -1.22
C GLN A 154 -16.50 0.32 -2.67
N ALA A 155 -15.55 1.16 -3.11
CA ALA A 155 -15.50 1.65 -4.48
C ALA A 155 -15.26 0.52 -5.49
N THR A 156 -14.45 -0.48 -5.13
CA THR A 156 -14.10 -1.61 -6.00
C THR A 156 -15.12 -2.74 -5.95
N SER A 157 -15.54 -3.17 -4.75
CA SER A 157 -16.51 -4.26 -4.60
C SER A 157 -17.88 -3.92 -5.18
N ARG A 158 -18.22 -2.63 -5.31
CA ARG A 158 -19.42 -2.18 -6.02
C ARG A 158 -19.48 -2.68 -7.47
N TRP A 159 -18.35 -2.79 -8.15
CA TRP A 159 -18.30 -3.20 -9.55
C TRP A 159 -18.38 -4.72 -9.73
N THR A 160 -17.74 -5.45 -8.82
CA THR A 160 -17.62 -6.90 -8.93
C THR A 160 -18.74 -7.64 -8.20
N GLY A 161 -19.34 -7.03 -7.16
CA GLY A 161 -20.15 -7.74 -6.17
C GLY A 161 -19.32 -8.63 -5.23
N GLU A 162 -18.02 -8.76 -5.49
CA GLU A 162 -17.12 -9.67 -4.81
C GLU A 162 -16.33 -8.98 -3.70
N ARG A 163 -15.89 -9.77 -2.73
CA ARG A 163 -14.96 -9.29 -1.70
C ARG A 163 -13.61 -8.98 -2.33
N VAL A 164 -13.03 -7.82 -1.99
CA VAL A 164 -11.64 -7.51 -2.33
C VAL A 164 -10.72 -8.55 -1.69
N GLN A 165 -9.84 -9.13 -2.49
CA GLN A 165 -8.91 -10.15 -2.02
C GLN A 165 -7.79 -9.52 -1.18
N ALA A 166 -7.40 -10.26 -0.16
CA ALA A 166 -6.23 -9.99 0.65
C ALA A 166 -5.62 -11.32 1.10
N ALA A 167 -4.29 -11.37 1.18
CA ALA A 167 -3.55 -12.55 1.61
C ALA A 167 -2.50 -12.11 2.63
N PHE A 168 -2.94 -11.89 3.87
CA PHE A 168 -2.09 -11.32 4.92
C PHE A 168 -1.13 -12.37 5.48
N GLY A 169 0.15 -12.23 5.15
CA GLY A 169 1.24 -13.02 5.70
C GLY A 169 1.92 -12.37 6.92
N GLY A 170 1.64 -11.08 7.17
CA GLY A 170 2.30 -10.28 8.21
C GLY A 170 3.75 -9.91 7.89
N ILE A 171 4.21 -10.25 6.68
CA ILE A 171 5.54 -9.99 6.15
C ILE A 171 5.42 -9.67 4.65
N GLY A 172 6.21 -8.73 4.15
CA GLY A 172 6.16 -8.35 2.74
C GLY A 172 4.89 -7.58 2.34
N GLY A 173 4.29 -6.84 3.28
CA GLY A 173 3.04 -6.11 3.05
C GLY A 173 3.09 -5.19 1.83
N SER A 174 4.00 -4.21 1.80
CA SER A 174 4.08 -3.30 0.65
C SER A 174 4.68 -3.94 -0.61
N CYS A 175 5.80 -4.64 -0.48
CA CYS A 175 6.57 -5.12 -1.63
C CYS A 175 5.96 -6.38 -2.27
N ASN A 176 5.45 -7.31 -1.47
CA ASN A 176 4.91 -8.58 -1.97
C ASN A 176 3.40 -8.52 -2.12
N GLU A 177 2.65 -8.25 -1.05
CA GLU A 177 1.18 -8.26 -1.08
C GLU A 177 0.64 -7.08 -1.91
N GLY A 178 1.14 -5.87 -1.64
CA GLY A 178 0.65 -4.62 -2.24
C GLY A 178 1.14 -4.38 -3.67
N LEU A 179 2.42 -4.62 -3.97
CA LEU A 179 2.99 -4.41 -5.30
C LEU A 179 2.85 -5.66 -6.18
N ILE A 180 3.59 -6.73 -5.87
CA ILE A 180 3.73 -7.88 -6.79
C ILE A 180 2.43 -8.69 -6.87
N GLY A 181 1.76 -8.90 -5.73
CA GLY A 181 0.48 -9.62 -5.66
C GLY A 181 -0.61 -8.91 -6.44
N THR A 182 -0.69 -7.58 -6.35
CA THR A 182 -1.63 -6.76 -7.14
C THR A 182 -1.30 -6.82 -8.62
N PHE A 183 -0.01 -6.68 -8.98
CA PHE A 183 0.43 -6.71 -10.37
C PHE A 183 0.14 -8.05 -11.05
N LEU A 184 0.44 -9.17 -10.39
CA LEU A 184 0.22 -10.51 -10.95
C LEU A 184 -1.26 -10.91 -10.98
N ALA A 185 -2.05 -10.49 -9.99
CA ALA A 185 -3.47 -10.80 -9.95
C ALA A 185 -4.29 -9.93 -10.93
N ASP A 186 -3.73 -8.81 -11.39
CA ASP A 186 -4.41 -7.77 -12.19
C ASP A 186 -5.77 -7.37 -11.60
N MET A 187 -5.85 -7.31 -10.27
CA MET A 187 -7.06 -7.02 -9.52
C MET A 187 -6.73 -6.16 -8.28
N PRO A 188 -7.64 -5.28 -7.82
CA PRO A 188 -7.47 -4.52 -6.59
C PRO A 188 -7.27 -5.43 -5.38
N ARG A 189 -6.35 -5.04 -4.48
CA ARG A 189 -6.01 -5.81 -3.28
C ARG A 189 -5.73 -4.89 -2.09
N ALA A 190 -6.09 -5.37 -0.91
CA ALA A 190 -5.61 -4.80 0.34
C ALA A 190 -4.36 -5.55 0.81
N ALA A 191 -3.44 -4.84 1.45
CA ALA A 191 -2.20 -5.38 2.00
C ALA A 191 -1.98 -4.87 3.43
N LEU A 192 -1.38 -5.72 4.27
CA LEU A 192 -1.14 -5.42 5.68
C LEU A 192 0.35 -5.09 5.89
N PRO A 193 0.70 -3.83 6.22
CA PRO A 193 2.09 -3.47 6.49
C PRO A 193 2.68 -4.32 7.63
N GLY A 194 3.82 -4.95 7.35
CA GLY A 194 4.54 -5.79 8.31
C GLY A 194 5.67 -5.03 9.01
N ASN A 195 6.47 -5.75 9.81
CA ASN A 195 7.58 -5.14 10.55
C ASN A 195 8.60 -4.43 9.63
N GLY A 196 8.82 -4.91 8.41
CA GLY A 196 9.69 -4.21 7.46
C GLY A 196 9.18 -2.82 7.07
N ASP A 197 7.87 -2.67 6.86
CA ASP A 197 7.22 -1.39 6.56
C ASP A 197 7.27 -0.43 7.76
N ARG A 198 7.09 -0.97 8.96
CA ARG A 198 7.00 -0.18 10.20
C ARG A 198 8.37 0.26 10.70
N VAL A 199 9.28 -0.69 10.90
CA VAL A 199 10.60 -0.46 11.48
C VAL A 199 11.50 0.32 10.54
N PHE A 200 11.57 -0.07 9.26
CA PHE A 200 12.54 0.50 8.33
C PHE A 200 11.97 1.64 7.49
N ALA A 201 10.68 1.59 7.15
CA ALA A 201 10.02 2.56 6.29
C ALA A 201 9.06 3.51 7.01
N ALA A 202 9.04 3.48 8.35
CA ALA A 202 8.25 4.38 9.19
C ALA A 202 6.73 4.39 8.92
N THR A 203 6.18 3.29 8.38
CA THR A 203 4.74 3.12 8.22
C THR A 203 4.06 3.09 9.59
N GLN A 204 3.04 3.93 9.79
CA GLN A 204 2.40 4.13 11.10
C GLN A 204 1.39 3.04 11.40
N ASP A 205 1.18 2.73 12.68
CA ASP A 205 0.34 1.60 13.16
C ASP A 205 -1.10 1.66 12.67
N ASP A 206 -1.59 2.87 12.41
CA ASP A 206 -2.90 3.16 11.85
C ASP A 206 -2.92 3.10 10.31
N GLU A 207 -1.84 2.75 9.63
CA GLU A 207 -1.78 2.65 8.17
C GLU A 207 -1.99 1.22 7.66
N MET A 208 -2.80 1.12 6.60
CA MET A 208 -3.00 -0.02 5.73
C MET A 208 -2.66 0.37 4.29
N ILE A 209 -2.47 -0.63 3.42
CA ILE A 209 -2.20 -0.43 2.00
C ILE A 209 -3.38 -0.93 1.18
N PHE A 210 -3.75 -0.18 0.16
CA PHE A 210 -4.61 -0.63 -0.91
C PHE A 210 -3.95 -0.34 -2.24
N ALA A 211 -3.91 -1.31 -3.13
CA ALA A 211 -3.33 -1.17 -4.45
C ALA A 211 -4.30 -1.68 -5.52
N PHE A 212 -4.26 -1.07 -6.69
CA PHE A 212 -5.08 -1.48 -7.83
C PHE A 212 -4.32 -1.28 -9.15
N PRO A 213 -4.52 -2.17 -10.14
CA PRO A 213 -3.94 -2.00 -11.47
C PRO A 213 -4.41 -0.70 -12.13
N ALA A 214 -3.61 -0.16 -13.04
CA ALA A 214 -3.96 1.07 -13.75
C ALA A 214 -5.34 1.00 -14.44
N SER A 215 -5.67 -0.17 -15.00
CA SER A 215 -6.97 -0.46 -15.63
C SER A 215 -8.19 -0.32 -14.71
N TRP A 216 -7.99 -0.22 -13.40
CA TRP A 216 -9.04 -0.03 -12.39
C TRP A 216 -9.23 1.43 -11.96
N ALA A 217 -8.39 2.37 -12.40
CA ALA A 217 -8.40 3.75 -11.91
C ALA A 217 -9.76 4.44 -12.11
N GLU A 218 -10.30 4.44 -13.33
CA GLU A 218 -11.61 5.02 -13.62
C GLU A 218 -12.72 4.43 -12.73
N ARG A 219 -12.78 3.10 -12.63
CA ARG A 219 -13.78 2.38 -11.81
C ARG A 219 -13.66 2.71 -10.32
N VAL A 220 -12.44 2.80 -9.80
CA VAL A 220 -12.19 3.18 -8.39
C VAL A 220 -12.69 4.59 -8.13
N LEU A 221 -12.37 5.55 -9.01
CA LEU A 221 -12.78 6.94 -8.85
C LEU A 221 -14.30 7.09 -8.94
N GLU A 222 -14.92 6.48 -9.95
CA GLU A 222 -16.39 6.48 -10.07
C GLU A 222 -17.04 5.84 -8.83
N GLY A 223 -16.49 4.73 -8.32
CA GLY A 223 -17.00 4.07 -7.12
C GLY A 223 -16.91 4.95 -5.87
N LEU A 224 -15.81 5.70 -5.71
CA LEU A 224 -15.63 6.65 -4.62
C LEU A 224 -16.65 7.80 -4.71
N GLU A 225 -16.81 8.39 -5.89
CA GLU A 225 -17.73 9.49 -6.16
C GLU A 225 -19.20 9.06 -5.97
N ALA A 226 -19.58 7.92 -6.54
CA ALA A 226 -20.94 7.43 -6.54
C ALA A 226 -21.41 6.91 -5.17
N THR A 227 -20.49 6.57 -4.26
CA THR A 227 -20.82 6.29 -2.85
C THR A 227 -20.81 7.56 -2.00
N ALA A 228 -19.89 8.51 -2.29
CA ALA A 228 -19.84 9.81 -1.61
C ALA A 228 -21.11 10.64 -1.84
N SER A 229 -21.72 10.59 -3.03
CA SER A 229 -22.99 11.26 -3.34
C SER A 229 -24.19 10.74 -2.53
N ARG A 230 -24.05 9.58 -1.88
CA ARG A 230 -25.02 8.98 -0.95
C ARG A 230 -24.62 9.15 0.52
N GLY A 231 -23.62 9.98 0.82
CA GLY A 231 -23.15 10.22 2.19
C GLY A 231 -22.13 9.21 2.70
N VAL A 232 -21.84 8.14 1.96
CA VAL A 232 -20.77 7.19 2.28
C VAL A 232 -19.44 7.78 1.81
N ARG A 233 -18.81 8.59 2.66
CA ARG A 233 -17.63 9.40 2.34
C ARG A 233 -16.56 9.33 3.44
N TYR A 234 -15.42 9.96 3.20
CA TYR A 234 -14.39 10.19 4.21
C TYR A 234 -14.23 11.71 4.48
N PRO A 235 -14.07 12.16 5.75
CA PRO A 235 -14.17 11.38 6.99
C PRO A 235 -15.53 10.70 7.16
N VAL A 236 -15.55 9.55 7.85
CA VAL A 236 -16.76 8.77 8.08
C VAL A 236 -17.70 9.55 9.01
N PRO A 237 -18.95 9.84 8.61
CA PRO A 237 -19.90 10.52 9.47
C PRO A 237 -20.18 9.71 10.75
N THR A 238 -20.14 10.36 11.91
CA THR A 238 -20.55 9.79 13.19
C THR A 238 -22.00 10.15 13.46
N PHE A 239 -22.79 9.17 13.89
CA PHE A 239 -24.16 9.43 14.34
C PHE A 239 -24.11 10.16 15.68
N MET A 240 -24.64 11.39 15.72
CA MET A 240 -24.62 12.26 16.91
C MET A 240 -26.03 12.58 17.42
N ASP A 241 -27.08 11.96 16.86
CA ASP A 241 -28.47 12.25 17.21
C ASP A 241 -28.88 11.44 18.45
N TYR A 242 -28.30 11.78 19.59
CA TYR A 242 -28.66 11.27 20.91
C TYR A 242 -29.05 12.43 21.83
N HIS A 243 -30.04 12.23 22.69
CA HIS A 243 -30.41 13.22 23.70
C HIS A 243 -29.43 13.16 24.87
N LEU A 244 -28.97 14.32 25.34
CA LEU A 244 -28.17 14.39 26.56
C LEU A 244 -29.11 14.28 27.77
N PRO A 245 -28.94 13.28 28.66
CA PRO A 245 -29.86 13.03 29.77
C PRO A 245 -29.62 13.99 30.94
N PHE A 246 -29.35 15.27 30.68
CA PHE A 246 -29.03 16.24 31.74
C PHE A 246 -30.16 16.35 32.75
N VAL A 247 -31.42 16.38 32.29
CA VAL A 247 -32.60 16.44 33.17
C VAL A 247 -32.69 15.18 34.03
N ASP A 248 -32.51 14.00 33.42
CA ASP A 248 -32.57 12.71 34.12
C ASP A 248 -31.44 12.57 35.16
N LEU A 249 -30.24 13.05 34.83
CA LEU A 249 -29.07 13.03 35.73
C LEU A 249 -29.24 13.98 36.92
N VAL A 250 -29.73 15.20 36.69
CA VAL A 250 -30.01 16.17 37.77
C VAL A 250 -31.10 15.65 38.69
N ALA A 251 -32.18 15.05 38.15
CA ALA A 251 -33.23 14.46 38.98
C ALA A 251 -32.72 13.31 39.86
N LYS A 252 -31.80 12.49 39.33
CA LYS A 252 -31.26 11.32 40.02
C LYS A 252 -30.23 11.63 41.10
N PHE A 253 -29.36 12.62 40.89
CA PHE A 253 -28.22 12.90 41.77
C PHE A 253 -28.28 14.27 42.48
N GLY A 254 -29.17 15.16 42.07
CA GLY A 254 -29.33 16.49 42.66
C GLY A 254 -30.01 16.49 44.04
N GLN A 255 -30.61 15.39 44.49
CA GLN A 255 -31.31 15.29 45.77
C GLN A 255 -30.40 15.08 47.00
N GLY A 256 -29.07 15.18 46.85
CA GLY A 256 -28.10 15.01 47.95
C GLY A 256 -27.14 16.19 48.17
N ALA A 257 -27.37 17.35 47.52
CA ALA A 257 -26.48 18.52 47.62
C ALA A 257 -27.06 19.68 48.44
N GLY A 258 -28.11 19.42 49.23
CA GLY A 258 -28.73 20.40 50.11
C GLY A 258 -29.11 19.76 51.44
N ASP A 259 -28.10 19.55 52.29
CA ASP A 259 -28.17 19.53 53.75
C ASP A 259 -26.86 20.11 54.30
#